data_AF-A0A7Y4XIY6-F1
#
_entry.id   AF-A0A7Y4XIY6-F1
#
_cell.length_a   1.000
_cell.length_b   1.000
_cell.length_c   1.000
_cell.angle_alpha   90.00
_cell.angle_beta   90.00
_cell.angle_gamma   90.00
#
_symmetry.space_group_name_H-M   'P 1'
#
loop_
_entity.id
_entity.type
_entity.pdbx_description
1 polymer ?
#
loop_
_entity_poly.entity_id
_entity_poly.type
_entity_poly.pdbx_seq_one_letter_code
_entity_poly.pdbx_strand_id
1 'polypeptide(L)'
;DATAYAVWLSKVTGQSYRLPSEAEWEHAARAGTTTAYWWGNDPQLDGKVMACCRGCGSEHDGSGFFPVSSFPANPWGLHHVHGNVWEWVADYYCDSYAGGPPDGSARTIATCPPQESPEGLRIFRGGSCFYEPMQMRAAMRLRNWPKFRNQTVGFRVARSLSP
;
A
#
# COMPACT_ATOMS: atom_id res chain seq x y z
N ASP A 1 0.67 -15.57 -2.20
CA ASP A 1 2.11 -15.33 -2.46
C ASP A 1 2.75 -14.37 -1.47
N ALA A 2 2.30 -13.12 -1.37
CA ALA A 2 2.87 -12.11 -0.46
C ALA A 2 3.03 -12.59 1.00
N THR A 3 1.96 -13.17 1.59
CA THR A 3 2.02 -13.77 2.93
C THR A 3 2.99 -14.94 3.01
N ALA A 4 3.01 -15.81 2.00
CA ALA A 4 3.92 -16.95 1.97
C ALA A 4 5.39 -16.52 1.90
N TYR A 5 5.69 -15.46 1.14
CA TYR A 5 7.01 -14.83 1.10
C TYR A 5 7.41 -14.27 2.47
N ALA A 6 6.52 -13.54 3.14
CA ALA A 6 6.82 -13.00 4.48
C ALA A 6 7.06 -14.12 5.51
N VAL A 7 6.28 -15.20 5.46
CA VAL A 7 6.48 -16.40 6.30
C VAL A 7 7.81 -17.07 6.00
N TRP A 8 8.16 -17.23 4.73
CA TRP A 8 9.47 -17.77 4.33
C TRP A 8 10.61 -16.87 4.82
N LEU A 9 10.50 -15.56 4.65
CA LEU A 9 11.49 -14.59 5.09
C LEU A 9 11.72 -14.70 6.61
N SER A 10 10.63 -14.80 7.39
CA SER A 10 10.71 -15.01 8.83
C SER A 10 11.49 -16.27 9.21
N LYS A 11 11.26 -17.38 8.50
CA LYS A 11 11.95 -18.65 8.75
C LYS A 11 13.44 -18.58 8.44
N VAL A 12 13.83 -17.94 7.34
CA VAL A 12 15.24 -17.91 6.91
C VAL A 12 16.07 -16.89 7.69
N THR A 13 15.47 -15.82 8.21
CA THR A 13 16.18 -14.80 8.99
C THR A 13 16.07 -14.98 10.51
N GLY A 14 15.13 -15.81 10.97
CA GLY A 14 14.78 -15.91 12.39
C GLY A 14 14.14 -14.64 12.97
N GLN A 15 13.53 -13.80 12.13
CA GLN A 15 12.92 -12.52 12.52
C GLN A 15 11.41 -12.55 12.24
N SER A 16 10.64 -11.70 12.89
CA SER A 16 9.18 -11.67 12.70
C SER A 16 8.76 -10.75 11.56
N TYR A 17 8.74 -11.27 10.33
CA TYR A 17 8.20 -10.59 9.14
C TYR A 17 6.74 -10.96 8.84
N ARG A 18 6.00 -9.97 8.34
CA ARG A 18 4.59 -10.07 7.92
C ARG A 18 4.27 -9.00 6.88
N LEU A 19 3.06 -9.03 6.33
CA LEU A 19 2.52 -7.84 5.67
C LEU A 19 2.18 -6.76 6.72
N PRO A 20 2.33 -5.47 6.41
CA PRO A 20 1.82 -4.41 7.28
C PRO A 20 0.29 -4.50 7.37
N SER A 21 -0.28 -4.01 8.48
CA SER A 21 -1.70 -3.69 8.48
C SER A 21 -1.98 -2.51 7.56
N GLU A 22 -3.24 -2.32 7.19
CA GLU A 22 -3.68 -1.13 6.47
C GLU A 22 -3.33 0.16 7.23
N ALA A 23 -3.51 0.14 8.56
CA ALA A 23 -3.24 1.27 9.42
C ALA A 23 -1.73 1.60 9.47
N GLU A 24 -0.88 0.59 9.64
CA GLU A 24 0.57 0.76 9.61
C GLU A 24 1.05 1.27 8.25
N TRP A 25 0.47 0.75 7.17
CA TRP A 25 0.82 1.18 5.82
C TRP A 25 0.49 2.67 5.62
N GLU A 26 -0.72 3.12 5.99
CA GLU A 26 -1.10 4.53 5.82
C GLU A 26 -0.26 5.45 6.73
N HIS A 27 -0.02 5.02 7.96
CA HIS A 27 0.82 5.76 8.90
C HIS A 27 2.23 5.96 8.34
N ALA A 28 2.83 4.88 7.83
CA ALA A 28 4.14 4.90 7.20
C ALA A 28 4.16 5.71 5.90
N ALA A 29 3.11 5.65 5.07
CA ALA A 29 2.99 6.44 3.85
C ALA A 29 2.95 7.94 4.15
N ARG A 30 2.16 8.35 5.15
CA ARG A 30 1.98 9.74 5.58
C ARG A 30 3.21 10.34 6.24
N ALA A 31 3.98 9.54 6.97
CA ALA A 31 5.22 9.96 7.63
C ALA A 31 5.09 11.28 8.43
N GLY A 32 4.00 11.42 9.20
CA GLY A 32 3.71 12.60 10.02
C GLY A 32 2.81 13.66 9.39
N THR A 33 2.46 13.52 8.11
CA THR A 33 1.55 14.46 7.42
C THR A 33 0.08 14.04 7.50
N THR A 34 -0.82 14.99 7.23
CA THR A 34 -2.28 14.76 7.14
C THR A 34 -2.83 15.00 5.73
N THR A 35 -1.95 15.27 4.77
CA THR A 35 -2.27 15.65 3.38
C THR A 35 -2.57 14.44 2.49
N ALA A 36 -2.97 14.69 1.24
CA ALA A 36 -3.27 13.61 0.28
C ALA A 36 -2.02 12.78 -0.08
N TYR A 37 -0.86 13.42 -0.19
CA TYR A 37 0.45 12.82 -0.38
C TYR A 37 1.37 13.27 0.74
N TRP A 38 2.47 12.56 1.01
CA TRP A 38 3.43 13.01 2.03
C TRP A 38 4.05 14.37 1.73
N TRP A 39 4.05 14.81 0.47
CA TRP A 39 4.59 16.11 0.03
C TRP A 39 3.54 17.22 -0.08
N GLY A 40 2.25 16.94 0.12
CA GLY A 40 1.20 17.95 -0.03
C GLY A 40 -0.12 17.39 -0.56
N ASN A 41 -1.01 18.28 -1.00
CA ASN A 41 -2.32 17.89 -1.55
C ASN A 41 -2.32 17.75 -3.07
N ASP A 42 -1.35 18.35 -3.73
CA ASP A 42 -1.18 18.28 -5.17
C ASP A 42 -0.34 17.07 -5.59
N PRO A 43 -0.63 16.44 -6.74
CA PRO A 43 0.12 15.27 -7.22
C PRO A 43 1.55 15.59 -7.66
N GLN A 44 1.85 16.88 -7.83
CA GLN A 44 3.18 17.41 -8.11
C GLN A 44 3.59 18.37 -6.99
N LEU A 45 4.90 18.55 -6.80
CA LEU A 45 5.45 19.54 -5.88
C LEU A 45 6.21 20.59 -6.68
N ASP A 46 5.69 21.81 -6.76
CA ASP A 46 6.30 22.91 -7.53
C ASP A 46 6.62 22.52 -9.00
N GLY A 47 5.69 21.81 -9.64
CA GLY A 47 5.85 21.30 -11.00
C GLY A 47 6.77 20.08 -11.14
N LYS A 48 7.31 19.55 -10.05
CA LYS A 48 8.13 18.33 -10.05
C LYS A 48 7.26 17.10 -9.93
N VAL A 49 7.59 16.07 -10.71
CA VAL A 49 6.98 14.74 -10.64
C VAL A 49 7.52 14.01 -9.41
N MET A 50 6.63 13.66 -8.49
CA MET A 50 7.00 13.07 -7.18
C MET A 50 6.70 11.56 -7.09
N ALA A 51 5.97 11.02 -8.05
CA ALA A 51 5.54 9.63 -8.07
C ALA A 51 5.28 9.14 -9.50
N CYS A 52 5.28 7.82 -9.67
CA CYS A 52 4.83 7.20 -10.91
C CYS A 52 3.32 6.95 -10.87
N CYS A 53 2.57 7.66 -11.70
CA CYS A 53 1.14 7.49 -11.90
C CYS A 53 0.74 7.94 -13.32
N ARG A 54 -0.42 7.51 -13.82
CA ARG A 54 -0.97 7.94 -15.11
C ARG A 54 -1.46 9.37 -15.02
N GLY A 55 -0.93 10.28 -15.82
CA GLY A 55 -1.17 11.72 -15.77
C GLY A 55 -0.28 12.46 -14.76
N CYS A 56 0.68 11.80 -14.09
CA CYS A 56 1.64 12.50 -13.21
C CYS A 56 2.74 13.22 -14.01
N GLY A 57 2.99 12.80 -15.27
CA GLY A 57 4.04 13.34 -16.13
C GLY A 57 5.41 12.65 -15.97
N SER A 58 5.46 11.47 -15.34
CA SER A 58 6.68 10.64 -15.29
C SER A 58 7.01 10.03 -16.66
N GLU A 59 8.26 9.64 -16.90
CA GLU A 59 8.69 9.01 -18.17
C GLU A 59 7.86 7.76 -18.56
N HIS A 60 7.40 6.98 -17.58
CA HIS A 60 6.58 5.76 -17.79
C HIS A 60 5.09 5.98 -17.49
N ASP A 61 4.54 7.11 -17.94
CA ASP A 61 3.17 7.57 -17.69
C ASP A 61 2.07 6.56 -18.08
N GLY A 62 1.75 5.62 -17.21
CA GLY A 62 0.84 4.51 -17.50
C GLY A 62 1.40 3.42 -18.41
N SER A 63 2.72 3.36 -18.63
CA SER A 63 3.33 2.45 -19.59
C SER A 63 4.36 1.49 -18.99
N GLY A 64 4.83 1.73 -17.76
CA GLY A 64 5.87 0.92 -17.14
C GLY A 64 6.06 1.23 -15.66
N PHE A 65 7.01 0.52 -15.05
CA PHE A 65 7.37 0.67 -13.63
C PHE A 65 8.76 1.28 -13.51
N PHE A 66 9.08 1.75 -12.32
CA PHE A 66 10.39 2.31 -12.01
C PHE A 66 11.13 1.45 -10.97
N PRO A 67 12.49 1.43 -11.00
CA PRO A 67 13.28 0.93 -9.88
C PRO A 67 12.82 1.51 -8.54
N VAL A 68 12.93 0.73 -7.46
CA VAL A 68 12.34 1.03 -6.15
C VAL A 68 12.86 2.31 -5.47
N SER A 69 13.90 2.95 -5.99
CA SER A 69 14.50 4.17 -5.46
C SER A 69 14.40 5.37 -6.42
N SER A 70 13.55 5.31 -7.45
CA SER A 70 13.53 6.31 -8.54
C SER A 70 12.85 7.64 -8.19
N PHE A 71 12.05 7.69 -7.12
CA PHE A 71 11.40 8.91 -6.63
C PHE A 71 11.83 9.20 -5.18
N PRO A 72 11.73 10.46 -4.73
CA PRO A 72 12.11 10.82 -3.36
C PRO A 72 11.41 9.96 -2.32
N ALA A 73 12.15 9.55 -1.29
CA ALA A 73 11.57 8.93 -0.12
C ALA A 73 10.74 9.94 0.68
N ASN A 74 9.73 9.44 1.39
CA ASN A 74 9.04 10.26 2.38
C ASN A 74 9.95 10.56 3.59
N PRO A 75 9.53 11.43 4.54
CA PRO A 75 10.35 11.80 5.71
C PRO A 75 10.85 10.64 6.59
N TRP A 76 10.30 9.43 6.45
CA TRP A 76 10.75 8.23 7.17
C TRP A 76 11.62 7.29 6.33
N GLY A 77 11.98 7.70 5.11
CA GLY A 77 12.86 6.94 4.23
C GLY A 77 12.15 5.89 3.36
N LEU A 78 10.81 5.91 3.26
CA LEU A 78 10.08 4.97 2.42
C LEU A 78 9.90 5.53 1.00
N HIS A 79 10.32 4.76 0.00
CA HIS A 79 10.08 5.05 -1.41
C HIS A 79 8.77 4.44 -1.91
N HIS A 80 8.22 5.05 -2.97
CA HIS A 80 7.04 4.57 -3.71
C HIS A 80 5.84 4.21 -2.83
N VAL A 81 5.61 4.98 -1.77
CA VAL A 81 4.36 4.88 -0.99
C VAL A 81 3.18 5.53 -1.73
N HIS A 82 3.45 6.28 -2.79
CA HIS A 82 2.46 6.80 -3.74
C HIS A 82 2.92 6.38 -5.15
N GLY A 83 2.20 5.47 -5.80
CA GLY A 83 2.47 5.00 -7.16
C GLY A 83 3.31 3.73 -7.28
N ASN A 84 3.86 3.52 -8.47
CA ASN A 84 4.60 2.31 -8.88
C ASN A 84 3.71 1.06 -8.96
N VAL A 85 3.51 0.34 -7.86
CA VAL A 85 2.64 -0.83 -7.77
C VAL A 85 1.76 -0.74 -6.54
N TRP A 86 0.53 -1.23 -6.65
CA TRP A 86 -0.35 -1.41 -5.50
C TRP A 86 0.28 -2.41 -4.55
N GLU A 87 0.06 -2.25 -3.25
CA GLU A 87 0.71 -3.10 -2.25
C GLU A 87 -0.33 -3.79 -1.37
N TRP A 88 -0.31 -5.12 -1.39
CA TRP A 88 -1.11 -5.93 -0.48
C TRP A 88 -0.78 -5.62 0.99
N VAL A 89 -1.83 -5.43 1.79
CA VAL A 89 -1.76 -5.36 3.25
C VAL A 89 -2.46 -6.57 3.89
N ALA A 90 -2.28 -6.76 5.19
CA ALA A 90 -2.81 -7.92 5.91
C ALA A 90 -4.34 -7.92 6.06
N ASP A 91 -4.99 -6.77 5.90
CA ASP A 91 -6.38 -6.55 6.27
C ASP A 91 -7.40 -7.15 5.29
N TYR A 92 -8.49 -7.66 5.86
CA TYR A 92 -9.75 -7.83 5.15
C TYR A 92 -10.43 -6.48 4.94
N TYR A 93 -11.04 -6.32 3.76
CA TYR A 93 -11.78 -5.12 3.41
C TYR A 93 -13.15 -5.08 4.10
N CYS A 94 -13.47 -3.89 4.61
CA CYS A 94 -14.81 -3.46 4.98
C CYS A 94 -15.02 -2.04 4.45
N ASP A 95 -16.24 -1.72 3.99
CA ASP A 95 -16.57 -0.37 3.47
C ASP A 95 -16.39 0.72 4.53
N SER A 96 -16.70 0.38 5.79
CA SER A 96 -16.48 1.25 6.95
C SER A 96 -15.27 0.80 7.76
N TYR A 97 -14.56 1.76 8.35
CA TYR A 97 -13.55 1.51 9.37
C TYR A 97 -14.16 1.14 10.73
N ALA A 98 -15.47 1.33 10.93
CA ALA A 98 -16.16 0.98 12.17
C ALA A 98 -15.95 -0.50 12.54
N GLY A 99 -15.77 -0.76 13.84
CA GLY A 99 -15.47 -2.10 14.37
C GLY A 99 -14.12 -2.66 13.91
N GLY A 100 -13.22 -1.82 13.39
CA GLY A 100 -11.83 -2.18 13.10
C GLY A 100 -10.97 -2.17 14.37
N PRO A 101 -9.78 -2.79 14.34
CA PRO A 101 -8.87 -2.75 15.48
C PRO A 101 -8.43 -1.31 15.78
N PRO A 102 -8.47 -0.86 17.05
CA PRO A 102 -8.14 0.52 17.42
C PRO A 102 -6.63 0.76 17.64
N ASP A 103 -5.82 -0.31 17.59
CA ASP A 103 -4.41 -0.33 17.99
C ASP A 103 -3.44 -0.42 16.80
N GLY A 104 -3.96 -0.25 15.58
CA GLY A 104 -3.18 -0.39 14.35
C GLY A 104 -2.92 -1.84 13.93
N SER A 105 -3.43 -2.84 14.65
CA SER A 105 -3.39 -4.23 14.20
C SER A 105 -4.29 -4.45 12.98
N ALA A 106 -3.98 -5.48 12.19
CA ALA A 106 -4.74 -5.80 10.99
C ALA A 106 -6.10 -6.42 11.32
N ARG A 107 -7.12 -6.10 10.52
CA ARG A 107 -8.39 -6.83 10.51
C ARG A 107 -8.20 -8.22 9.90
N THR A 108 -8.03 -9.23 10.75
CA THR A 108 -7.71 -10.62 10.34
C THR A 108 -8.93 -11.50 10.06
N ILE A 109 -10.14 -11.02 10.33
CA ILE A 109 -11.40 -11.76 10.12
C ILE A 109 -12.26 -11.03 9.08
N ALA A 110 -12.78 -11.77 8.11
CA ALA A 110 -13.71 -11.27 7.10
C ALA A 110 -15.12 -11.11 7.71
N THR A 111 -15.34 -10.08 8.55
CA THR A 111 -16.64 -9.84 9.20
C THR A 111 -17.59 -8.94 8.40
N CYS A 112 -17.09 -8.25 7.37
CA CYS A 112 -17.92 -7.43 6.47
C CYS A 112 -17.69 -7.78 4.98
N PRO A 113 -17.72 -9.08 4.60
CA PRO A 113 -17.55 -9.45 3.21
C PRO A 113 -18.67 -8.79 2.38
N PRO A 114 -18.36 -8.18 1.23
CA PRO A 114 -19.39 -7.95 0.23
C PRO A 114 -20.02 -9.30 -0.11
N GLN A 115 -21.32 -9.29 -0.42
CA GLN A 115 -22.11 -10.50 -0.69
C GLN A 115 -21.49 -11.42 -1.76
N GLU A 116 -20.59 -10.89 -2.57
CA GLU A 116 -19.99 -11.53 -3.73
C GLU A 116 -18.70 -12.32 -3.46
N SER A 117 -18.10 -12.27 -2.25
CA SER A 117 -16.81 -12.93 -1.97
C SER A 117 -16.83 -13.82 -0.72
N PRO A 118 -17.04 -15.15 -0.86
CA PRO A 118 -17.04 -16.10 0.25
C PRO A 118 -15.74 -16.12 1.07
N GLU A 119 -14.59 -15.89 0.43
CA GLU A 119 -13.27 -15.85 1.09
C GLU A 119 -12.94 -14.48 1.73
N GLY A 120 -13.81 -13.48 1.53
CA GLY A 120 -13.57 -12.06 1.88
C GLY A 120 -12.57 -11.37 0.94
N LEU A 121 -12.81 -10.09 0.66
CA LEU A 121 -11.87 -9.27 -0.13
C LEU A 121 -10.72 -8.78 0.75
N ARG A 122 -9.52 -8.68 0.17
CA ARG A 122 -8.32 -8.14 0.81
C ARG A 122 -8.01 -6.75 0.27
N ILE A 123 -7.28 -5.97 1.04
CA ILE A 123 -6.95 -4.57 0.70
C ILE A 123 -5.57 -4.48 0.04
N PHE A 124 -5.43 -3.57 -0.92
CA PHE A 124 -4.14 -3.02 -1.32
C PHE A 124 -4.15 -1.50 -1.36
N ARG A 125 -2.97 -0.90 -1.16
CA ARG A 125 -2.76 0.54 -0.96
C ARG A 125 -1.65 1.08 -1.87
N GLY A 126 -1.49 2.40 -1.91
CA GLY A 126 -0.36 3.07 -2.56
C GLY A 126 -0.57 3.51 -4.00
N GLY A 127 -1.39 2.81 -4.77
CA GLY A 127 -1.57 3.14 -6.17
C GLY A 127 -0.57 2.45 -7.10
N SER A 128 -0.62 2.74 -8.40
CA SER A 128 0.34 2.22 -9.39
C SER A 128 0.49 3.19 -10.55
N CYS A 129 1.59 3.05 -11.30
CA CYS A 129 1.89 3.78 -12.52
C CYS A 129 0.74 3.83 -13.55
N PHE A 130 -0.16 2.84 -13.54
CA PHE A 130 -1.26 2.71 -14.51
C PHE A 130 -2.55 3.45 -14.10
N TYR A 131 -2.53 4.15 -12.97
CA TYR A 131 -3.71 4.76 -12.36
C TYR A 131 -3.49 6.25 -12.11
N GLU A 132 -4.59 6.99 -12.07
CA GLU A 132 -4.59 8.45 -11.97
C GLU A 132 -4.19 8.95 -10.57
N PRO A 133 -3.75 10.21 -10.42
CA PRO A 133 -3.23 10.69 -9.14
C PRO A 133 -4.22 10.56 -7.98
N MET A 134 -5.53 10.72 -8.25
CA MET A 134 -6.57 10.55 -7.22
C MET A 134 -6.49 9.18 -6.52
N GLN A 135 -6.04 8.15 -7.24
CA GLN A 135 -5.91 6.79 -6.72
C GLN A 135 -4.61 6.58 -5.93
N MET A 136 -3.65 7.51 -6.00
CA MET A 136 -2.34 7.41 -5.34
C MET A 136 -2.34 8.02 -3.94
N ARG A 137 -3.44 8.68 -3.53
CA ARG A 137 -3.54 9.36 -2.24
C ARG A 137 -3.33 8.38 -1.08
N ALA A 138 -2.75 8.86 0.02
CA ALA A 138 -2.51 8.10 1.25
C ALA A 138 -3.77 7.39 1.75
N ALA A 139 -4.94 8.02 1.64
CA ALA A 139 -6.22 7.48 2.09
C ALA A 139 -6.89 6.53 1.07
N MET A 140 -6.35 6.35 -0.13
CA MET A 140 -7.00 5.56 -1.18
C MET A 140 -6.89 4.07 -0.92
N ARG A 141 -8.04 3.40 -0.78
CA ARG A 141 -8.13 1.97 -0.56
C ARG A 141 -8.68 1.30 -1.80
N LEU A 142 -8.06 0.22 -2.23
CA LEU A 142 -8.66 -0.70 -3.19
C LEU A 142 -8.67 -2.11 -2.63
N ARG A 143 -9.48 -2.96 -3.27
CA ARG A 143 -9.79 -4.30 -2.78
C ARG A 143 -9.90 -5.27 -3.94
N ASN A 144 -9.55 -6.52 -3.69
CA ASN A 144 -9.79 -7.59 -4.64
C ASN A 144 -9.78 -8.95 -3.92
N TRP A 145 -10.09 -10.00 -4.67
CA TRP A 145 -10.00 -11.38 -4.22
C TRP A 145 -8.57 -11.70 -3.76
N PRO A 146 -8.38 -12.51 -2.70
CA PRO A 146 -7.04 -12.84 -2.18
C PRO A 146 -6.12 -13.49 -3.21
N LYS A 147 -6.70 -14.13 -4.23
CA LYS A 147 -6.00 -14.83 -5.32
C LYS A 147 -5.75 -13.94 -6.55
N PHE A 148 -6.22 -12.69 -6.53
CA PHE A 148 -6.00 -11.75 -7.63
C PHE A 148 -4.51 -11.44 -7.76
N ARG A 149 -4.04 -11.43 -9.01
CA ARG A 149 -2.67 -11.08 -9.37
C ARG A 149 -2.66 -10.41 -10.73
N ASN A 150 -1.90 -9.33 -10.84
CA ASN A 150 -1.57 -8.69 -12.09
C ASN A 150 -0.21 -8.00 -11.96
N GLN A 151 0.29 -7.44 -13.05
CA GLN A 151 1.58 -6.74 -13.08
C GLN A 151 1.63 -5.47 -12.21
N THR A 152 0.47 -4.88 -11.88
CA THR A 152 0.38 -3.61 -11.13
C THR A 152 0.31 -3.80 -9.62
N VAL A 153 0.33 -5.04 -9.12
CA VAL A 153 0.17 -5.34 -7.69
C VAL A 153 1.38 -6.10 -7.18
N GLY A 154 2.06 -5.51 -6.21
CA GLY A 154 3.12 -6.10 -5.41
C GLY A 154 2.77 -6.08 -3.91
N PHE A 155 3.81 -5.97 -3.09
CA PHE A 155 3.68 -5.88 -1.63
C PHE A 155 4.98 -5.38 -1.01
N ARG A 156 4.90 -4.91 0.23
CA ARG A 156 6.04 -4.70 1.11
C ARG A 156 5.88 -5.52 2.39
N VAL A 157 6.98 -5.75 3.10
CA VAL A 157 6.98 -6.47 4.38
C VAL A 157 7.23 -5.50 5.54
N ALA A 158 6.59 -5.77 6.66
CA ALA A 158 6.88 -5.17 7.95
C ALA A 158 7.61 -6.18 8.83
N ARG A 159 8.48 -5.69 9.72
CA ARG A 159 9.16 -6.50 10.72
C ARG A 159 8.80 -5.99 12.11
N SER A 160 8.27 -6.87 12.97
CA SER A 160 8.09 -6.54 14.38
C SER A 160 9.45 -6.52 15.08
N LEU A 161 9.72 -5.44 15.82
CA LEU A 161 10.92 -5.35 16.67
C LEU A 161 10.55 -5.85 18.06
N SER A 162 11.42 -6.68 18.65
CA SER A 162 11.32 -6.97 20.08
C SER A 162 11.56 -5.68 20.88
N PRO A 163 10.82 -5.47 21.99
CA PRO A 163 11.14 -4.42 22.95
C PRO A 163 12.58 -4.49 23.45
#